data_AF-A0A645BA79-F1
#
_entry.id   AF-A0A645BA79-F1
#
_cell.length_a   1.000
_cell.length_b   1.000
_cell.length_c   1.000
_cell.angle_alpha   90.00
_cell.angle_beta   90.00
_cell.angle_gamma   90.00
#
_symmetry.space_group_name_H-M   'P 1'
#
loop_
_entity.id
_entity.type
_entity.pdbx_description
1 polymer ?
#
loop_
_entity_poly.entity_id
_entity_poly.type
_entity_poly.pdbx_seq_one_letter_code
_entity_poly.pdbx_strand_id
1 'polypeptide(L)'
;MVSGLPGAFAAVAISWWYYAKTNKSKGTSKPKKQAKKSGKEKASDAPNWAKQKKYNPNKSASENARKALDDKYGKGKWKDGPGSEFSQIKKWLQRSKGYK
;
A
#
# COMPACT_ATOMS: atom_id res chain seq x y z
N MET A 1 61.51 51.68 0.93
CA MET A 1 60.44 51.08 1.73
C MET A 1 59.92 49.85 1.02
N VAL A 2 59.88 48.70 1.72
CA VAL A 2 59.07 47.49 1.48
C VAL A 2 59.36 46.75 0.16
N SER A 3 60.24 45.73 0.09
CA SER A 3 60.13 44.33 0.57
C SER A 3 59.24 43.41 -0.26
N GLY A 4 59.80 42.27 -0.72
CA GLY A 4 59.07 40.99 -0.81
C GLY A 4 58.94 40.31 -2.18
N LEU A 5 59.70 39.22 -2.37
CA LEU A 5 59.22 37.95 -2.93
C LEU A 5 57.89 37.50 -2.25
N PRO A 6 57.14 36.43 -2.65
CA PRO A 6 57.28 35.47 -3.76
C PRO A 6 55.93 35.09 -4.47
N GLY A 7 56.00 34.22 -5.48
CA GLY A 7 55.14 33.02 -5.46
C GLY A 7 53.91 32.96 -6.38
N ALA A 8 54.12 32.67 -7.67
CA ALA A 8 53.07 32.23 -8.59
C ALA A 8 52.92 30.69 -8.59
N PHE A 9 52.55 30.07 -7.46
CA PHE A 9 52.31 28.62 -7.36
C PHE A 9 51.01 28.21 -6.63
N ALA A 10 50.01 29.09 -6.51
CA ALA A 10 48.80 28.81 -5.73
C ALA A 10 47.51 28.57 -6.54
N ALA A 11 47.56 28.32 -7.85
CA ALA A 11 46.35 28.17 -8.68
C ALA A 11 45.80 26.73 -8.78
N VAL A 12 46.59 25.68 -8.48
CA VAL A 12 46.15 24.28 -8.68
C VAL A 12 45.43 23.70 -7.46
N ALA A 13 45.73 24.17 -6.25
CA ALA A 13 45.17 23.62 -5.01
C ALA A 13 43.72 24.06 -4.74
N ILE A 14 43.34 25.29 -5.12
CA ILE A 14 41.98 25.81 -4.90
C ILE A 14 40.97 25.09 -5.81
N SER A 15 41.37 24.78 -7.05
CA SER A 15 40.53 24.02 -7.99
C SER A 15 40.25 22.60 -7.49
N TRP A 16 41.22 21.94 -6.83
CA TRP A 16 41.03 20.59 -6.28
C TRP A 16 40.18 20.57 -4.99
N TRP A 17 40.24 21.60 -4.15
CA TRP A 17 39.36 21.70 -2.97
C TRP A 17 37.89 21.89 -3.36
N TYR A 18 37.61 22.64 -4.43
CA TYR A 18 36.24 22.82 -4.93
C TYR A 18 35.66 21.54 -5.55
N TYR A 19 36.48 20.68 -6.17
CA TYR A 19 36.00 19.49 -6.89
C TYR A 19 35.64 18.31 -5.97
N ALA A 20 36.24 18.19 -4.78
CA ALA A 20 36.07 17.01 -3.92
C ALA A 20 34.88 17.10 -2.92
N LYS A 21 34.22 18.26 -2.78
CA LYS A 21 33.25 18.53 -1.69
C LYS A 21 31.78 18.30 -2.05
N THR A 22 31.45 18.01 -3.30
CA THR A 22 30.07 17.79 -3.77
C THR A 22 30.08 16.61 -4.76
N ASN A 23 29.68 15.39 -4.43
CA ASN A 23 28.32 15.03 -4.08
C ASN A 23 28.31 13.61 -3.49
N LYS A 24 27.95 13.58 -2.22
CA LYS A 24 27.75 12.40 -1.39
C LYS A 24 26.65 11.51 -2.00
N SER A 25 27.02 10.25 -2.25
CA SER A 25 26.20 9.07 -2.54
C SER A 25 24.68 9.25 -2.45
N LYS A 26 24.01 9.34 -3.60
CA LYS A 26 22.57 9.06 -3.70
C LYS A 26 22.41 7.55 -3.85
N GLY A 27 22.44 6.84 -2.71
CA GLY A 27 21.96 5.47 -2.67
C GLY A 27 20.54 5.45 -3.24
N THR A 28 20.32 4.69 -4.31
CA THR A 28 19.00 4.54 -4.92
C THR A 28 18.10 3.79 -3.96
N SER A 29 17.47 4.51 -3.03
CA SER A 29 16.32 4.01 -2.29
C SER A 29 15.19 3.85 -3.30
N LYS A 30 15.09 2.67 -3.91
CA LYS A 30 13.89 2.24 -4.62
C LYS A 30 12.71 2.57 -3.70
N PRO A 31 11.65 3.25 -4.18
CA PRO A 31 10.48 3.48 -3.34
C PRO A 31 10.06 2.12 -2.79
N LYS A 32 9.90 2.01 -1.46
CA LYS A 32 9.39 0.80 -0.82
C LYS A 32 8.08 0.48 -1.53
N LYS A 33 8.13 -0.47 -2.47
CA LYS A 33 6.96 -1.09 -3.06
C LYS A 33 6.22 -1.60 -1.84
N GLN A 34 5.09 -0.97 -1.51
CA GLN A 34 4.28 -1.40 -0.37
C GLN A 34 4.21 -2.91 -0.46
N ALA A 35 4.73 -3.59 0.57
CA ALA A 35 4.78 -5.05 0.57
C ALA A 35 3.38 -5.50 0.16
N LYS A 36 3.30 -6.34 -0.88
CA LYS A 36 2.02 -6.87 -1.33
C LYS A 36 1.41 -7.50 -0.10
N LYS A 37 0.41 -6.80 0.47
CA LYS A 37 -0.36 -7.27 1.62
C LYS A 37 -0.61 -8.75 1.39
N SER A 38 -0.15 -9.58 2.33
CA SER A 38 -0.21 -11.04 2.21
C SER A 38 -1.64 -11.44 1.84
N GLY A 39 -1.88 -12.59 1.20
CA GLY A 39 -3.22 -13.00 0.75
C GLY A 39 -4.30 -12.93 1.84
N LYS A 40 -3.88 -12.89 3.11
CA LYS A 40 -4.68 -12.70 4.33
C LYS A 40 -5.07 -11.24 4.64
N GLU A 41 -4.26 -10.27 4.22
CA GLU A 41 -4.42 -8.83 4.46
C GLU A 41 -5.23 -8.13 3.36
N LYS A 42 -5.12 -8.58 2.11
CA LYS A 42 -6.17 -8.31 1.11
C LYS A 42 -7.30 -9.25 1.45
N ALA A 43 -8.47 -8.73 1.80
CA ALA A 43 -9.68 -9.52 1.99
C ALA A 43 -10.18 -10.16 0.66
N SER A 44 -9.28 -10.72 -0.15
CA SER A 44 -9.55 -11.54 -1.33
C SER A 44 -10.36 -12.79 -0.98
N ASP A 45 -10.53 -13.09 0.31
CA ASP A 45 -11.30 -14.19 0.90
C ASP A 45 -12.78 -14.25 0.49
N ALA A 46 -13.37 -13.20 -0.09
CA ALA A 46 -14.72 -13.35 -0.63
C ALA A 46 -14.71 -14.36 -1.80
N PRO A 47 -15.67 -15.30 -1.83
CA PRO A 47 -15.76 -16.26 -2.93
C PRO A 47 -16.05 -15.54 -4.26
N ASN A 48 -15.56 -16.09 -5.38
CA ASN A 48 -15.54 -15.37 -6.66
C ASN A 48 -16.94 -14.92 -7.12
N TRP A 49 -17.94 -15.78 -6.95
CA TRP A 49 -19.34 -15.49 -7.26
C TRP A 49 -19.88 -14.27 -6.48
N ALA A 50 -19.45 -14.08 -5.23
CA ALA A 50 -19.87 -12.97 -4.40
C ALA A 50 -19.26 -11.65 -4.93
N LYS A 51 -18.02 -11.69 -5.43
CA LYS A 51 -17.35 -10.51 -5.98
C LYS A 51 -18.03 -9.93 -7.22
N GLN A 52 -18.64 -10.79 -8.02
CA GLN A 52 -19.36 -10.41 -9.24
C GLN A 52 -20.75 -9.83 -8.95
N LYS A 53 -21.26 -10.01 -7.73
CA LYS A 53 -22.59 -9.55 -7.36
C LYS A 53 -22.62 -8.05 -7.11
N LYS A 54 -23.73 -7.41 -7.47
CA LYS A 54 -23.98 -6.00 -7.17
C LYS A 54 -24.58 -5.86 -5.77
N TYR A 55 -23.91 -5.08 -4.92
CA TYR A 55 -24.32 -4.81 -3.54
C TYR A 55 -24.88 -3.40 -3.42
N ASN A 56 -25.84 -3.21 -2.51
CA ASN A 56 -26.50 -1.93 -2.33
C ASN A 56 -25.67 -1.03 -1.38
N PRO A 57 -25.13 0.12 -1.84
CA PRO A 57 -24.34 1.04 -1.01
C PRO A 57 -25.10 1.61 0.19
N ASN A 58 -26.44 1.65 0.13
CA ASN A 58 -27.28 2.16 1.21
C ASN A 58 -27.53 1.14 2.33
N LYS A 59 -27.09 -0.12 2.15
CA LYS A 59 -27.23 -1.18 3.13
C LYS A 59 -25.89 -1.47 3.79
N SER A 60 -25.95 -1.95 5.04
CA SER A 60 -24.73 -2.32 5.75
C SER A 60 -24.00 -3.48 5.08
N ALA A 61 -22.70 -3.62 5.35
CA ALA A 61 -21.92 -4.77 4.87
C ALA A 61 -22.53 -6.11 5.31
N SER A 62 -23.08 -6.16 6.53
CA SER A 62 -23.71 -7.36 7.10
C SER A 62 -24.98 -7.73 6.37
N GLU A 63 -25.86 -6.77 6.10
CA GLU A 63 -27.11 -7.02 5.36
C GLU A 63 -26.85 -7.42 3.91
N ASN A 64 -25.88 -6.79 3.27
CA ASN A 64 -25.46 -7.12 1.92
C ASN A 64 -24.89 -8.54 1.84
N ALA A 65 -24.05 -8.93 2.80
CA ALA A 65 -23.53 -10.30 2.90
C ALA A 65 -24.64 -11.31 3.14
N ARG A 66 -25.56 -11.01 4.06
CA ARG A 66 -26.72 -11.86 4.35
C ARG A 66 -27.60 -12.06 3.12
N LYS A 67 -27.98 -10.97 2.45
CA LYS A 67 -28.77 -11.04 1.21
C LYS A 67 -28.04 -11.82 0.12
N ALA A 68 -26.72 -11.65 0.00
CA ALA A 68 -25.95 -12.40 -0.98
C ALA A 68 -25.98 -13.92 -0.74
N LEU A 69 -25.93 -14.34 0.52
CA LEU A 69 -26.04 -15.74 0.91
C LEU A 69 -27.48 -16.27 0.82
N ASP A 70 -28.46 -15.49 1.26
CA ASP A 70 -29.88 -15.83 1.15
C ASP A 70 -30.27 -16.04 -0.32
N ASP A 71 -29.82 -15.17 -1.23
CA ASP A 71 -30.10 -15.31 -2.67
C ASP A 71 -29.38 -16.52 -3.31
N LYS A 72 -28.27 -17.00 -2.74
CA LYS A 72 -27.50 -18.13 -3.31
C LYS A 72 -27.96 -19.47 -2.76
N TYR A 73 -28.06 -19.57 -1.43
CA TYR A 73 -28.33 -20.83 -0.74
C TYR A 73 -29.75 -20.91 -0.17
N GLY A 74 -30.45 -19.78 -0.05
CA GLY A 74 -31.72 -19.69 0.64
C GLY A 74 -31.56 -19.27 2.10
N LYS A 75 -32.62 -18.65 2.64
CA LYS A 75 -32.65 -18.19 4.04
C LYS A 75 -32.50 -19.37 5.00
N GLY A 76 -31.49 -19.30 5.87
CA GLY A 76 -31.21 -20.32 6.89
C GLY A 76 -30.42 -21.54 6.40
N LYS A 77 -29.96 -21.55 5.14
CA LYS A 77 -29.11 -22.63 4.59
C LYS A 77 -27.61 -22.36 4.71
N TRP A 78 -27.22 -21.19 5.21
CA TRP A 78 -25.84 -20.79 5.43
C TRP A 78 -25.60 -20.58 6.93
N LYS A 79 -24.35 -20.77 7.35
CA LYS A 79 -23.94 -20.60 8.75
C LYS A 79 -23.25 -19.25 8.94
N ASP A 80 -23.57 -18.58 10.05
CA ASP A 80 -22.74 -17.49 10.55
C ASP A 80 -21.69 -18.07 11.51
N GLY A 81 -20.49 -17.49 11.49
CA GLY A 81 -19.41 -17.99 12.34
C GLY A 81 -18.03 -17.51 11.93
N PRO A 82 -17.03 -17.72 12.81
CA PRO A 82 -15.64 -17.45 12.48
C PRO A 82 -15.20 -18.34 11.32
N GLY A 83 -14.72 -17.72 10.24
CA GLY A 83 -14.31 -18.43 9.02
C GLY A 83 -15.45 -18.79 8.06
N SER A 84 -16.71 -18.44 8.36
CA SER A 84 -17.81 -18.70 7.43
C SER A 84 -17.80 -17.73 6.23
N GLU A 85 -18.47 -18.13 5.14
CA GLU A 85 -18.63 -17.29 3.94
C GLU A 85 -19.27 -15.93 4.28
N PHE A 86 -20.17 -15.88 5.25
CA PHE A 86 -20.75 -14.62 5.74
C PHE A 86 -19.68 -13.67 6.26
N SER A 87 -18.80 -14.16 7.14
CA SER A 87 -17.69 -13.39 7.70
C SER A 87 -16.71 -12.93 6.63
N GLN A 88 -16.43 -13.78 5.64
CA GLN A 88 -15.53 -13.45 4.53
C GLN A 88 -16.13 -12.34 3.64
N ILE A 89 -17.39 -12.48 3.22
CA ILE A 89 -18.09 -11.49 2.39
C ILE A 89 -18.24 -10.17 3.15
N LYS A 90 -18.67 -10.21 4.42
CA LYS A 90 -18.80 -9.02 5.28
C LYS A 90 -17.47 -8.26 5.39
N LYS A 91 -16.38 -8.95 5.73
CA LYS A 91 -15.04 -8.33 5.84
C LYS A 91 -14.55 -7.79 4.51
N TRP A 92 -14.82 -8.48 3.40
CA TRP A 92 -14.47 -8.01 2.07
C TRP A 92 -15.25 -6.74 1.69
N LEU A 93 -16.56 -6.69 1.95
CA LEU A 93 -17.36 -5.49 1.74
C LEU A 93 -16.85 -4.31 2.58
N GLN A 94 -16.57 -4.52 3.87
CA GLN A 94 -16.05 -3.47 4.75
C GLN A 94 -14.66 -2.97 4.30
N ARG A 95 -13.72 -3.87 3.99
CA ARG A 95 -12.32 -3.50 3.71
C ARG A 95 -12.04 -3.11 2.26
N SER A 96 -12.69 -3.75 1.29
CA SER A 96 -12.43 -3.49 -0.14
C SER A 96 -13.40 -2.50 -0.76
N LYS A 97 -14.62 -2.39 -0.25
CA LYS A 97 -15.66 -1.55 -0.84
C LYS A 97 -16.12 -0.41 0.07
N GLY A 98 -15.74 -0.40 1.35
CA GLY A 98 -16.01 0.70 2.28
C GLY A 98 -17.44 0.74 2.81
N TYR A 99 -18.18 -0.37 2.74
CA TYR A 99 -19.51 -0.44 3.36
C TYR A 99 -19.41 -0.32 4.88
N LYS A 100 -20.27 0.49 5.49
CA LYS A 100 -20.39 0.62 6.95
C LYS A 100 -21.17 -0.54 7.56
#